data_AF-A0AAU1IFV9-F1
#
_entry.id   AF-A0AAU1IFV9-F1
#
_cell.length_a   1.000
_cell.length_b   1.000
_cell.length_c   1.000
_cell.angle_alpha   90.00
_cell.angle_beta   90.00
_cell.angle_gamma   90.00
#
_symmetry.space_group_name_H-M   'P 1'
#
loop_
_entity.id
_entity.type
_entity.pdbx_description
1 polymer ?
#
loop_
_entity_poly.entity_id
_entity_poly.type
_entity_poly.pdbx_seq_one_letter_code
_entity_poly.pdbx_strand_id
1 'polypeptide(L)'
;MAPHGTRPSLPALLALAAALAFALLAGPACVPGAETPPPPAQATPVRPAVPSTTPPTDYGAYVGYGAQAVRRVAEFGAWLGRPEPLVGHAYLPGDNWSDIEGASDDLPLWADWRQARQDRLLVLNVPMLDRNEAHLPDSVVRTELAQGADGRYDDHFRVLADRLVQLGAPDTEIVLGWEMNGTTYTHRCAPDPTSWKRYWTRIVTAMRSVPGQHFRFDFTPTRGRDAIPWTDCYPGDRYVDVIGMDAYDAPQGLSFARQLTEPYGLLAQVDFARAHHKPVAYPEWGLYENGDNPTYMRGMLTWMAAQHPLYQTISDYCPHGVWRCRANPKSSAVYRSLTGGQQ
;
A
#
# COMPACT_ATOMS: atom_id res chain seq x y z
N MET A 1 9.02 -8.96 57.10
CA MET A 1 9.67 -10.05 57.85
C MET A 1 10.03 -11.16 56.88
N ALA A 2 11.29 -11.61 56.88
CA ALA A 2 11.72 -12.87 56.25
C ALA A 2 11.89 -13.96 57.33
N PRO A 3 12.05 -15.23 56.95
CA PRO A 3 13.39 -15.85 56.92
C PRO A 3 13.66 -16.57 55.57
N HIS A 4 14.88 -16.60 55.00
CA HIS A 4 16.07 -17.43 55.37
C HIS A 4 15.79 -18.94 55.43
N GLY A 5 16.55 -19.86 54.80
CA GLY A 5 17.71 -19.86 53.89
C GLY A 5 17.76 -21.25 53.17
N THR A 6 18.80 -21.75 52.49
CA THR A 6 20.23 -21.44 52.32
C THR A 6 20.78 -22.11 51.04
N ARG A 7 21.87 -21.59 50.44
CA ARG A 7 22.72 -22.32 49.44
C ARG A 7 23.89 -23.02 50.15
N PRO A 8 24.44 -24.12 49.60
CA PRO A 8 25.69 -24.10 48.80
C PRO A 8 25.66 -25.08 47.59
N SER A 9 26.64 -25.23 46.68
CA SER A 9 27.75 -24.40 46.16
C SER A 9 28.26 -25.01 44.82
N LEU A 10 29.27 -24.41 44.17
CA LEU A 10 30.03 -24.98 43.03
C LEU A 10 31.36 -25.63 43.49
N PRO A 11 32.01 -26.43 42.63
CA PRO A 11 33.29 -25.94 42.08
C PRO A 11 33.43 -26.10 40.56
N ALA A 12 34.43 -25.43 39.98
CA ALA A 12 34.77 -25.44 38.56
C ALA A 12 36.10 -26.15 38.28
N LEU A 13 36.26 -26.68 37.07
CA LEU A 13 37.51 -27.02 36.36
C LEU A 13 37.13 -27.16 34.87
N LEU A 14 37.64 -26.38 33.90
CA LEU A 14 39.00 -26.14 33.38
C LEU A 14 39.14 -26.78 31.98
N ALA A 15 39.83 -26.06 31.09
CA ALA A 15 39.77 -26.29 29.64
C ALA A 15 40.80 -27.32 29.13
N LEU A 16 40.58 -27.83 27.92
CA LEU A 16 41.67 -28.27 27.06
C LEU A 16 41.33 -28.06 25.58
N ALA A 17 42.24 -27.46 24.83
CA ALA A 17 42.20 -27.37 23.38
C ALA A 17 43.14 -28.41 22.78
N ALA A 18 42.79 -28.97 21.62
CA ALA A 18 43.70 -29.79 20.82
C ALA A 18 43.48 -29.50 19.34
N ALA A 19 44.51 -28.99 18.67
CA ALA A 19 44.55 -28.86 17.23
C ALA A 19 45.15 -30.13 16.60
N LEU A 20 44.69 -30.49 15.40
CA LEU A 20 45.38 -31.47 14.56
C LEU A 20 45.38 -30.98 13.11
N ALA A 21 46.58 -30.70 12.62
CA ALA A 21 46.85 -30.48 11.21
C ALA A 21 47.30 -31.81 10.57
N PHE A 22 46.90 -32.05 9.33
CA PHE A 22 47.56 -33.02 8.46
C PHE A 22 47.70 -32.42 7.06
N ALA A 23 48.89 -32.56 6.49
CA ALA A 23 49.25 -31.98 5.21
C ALA A 23 49.54 -33.08 4.17
N LEU A 24 48.98 -32.87 2.97
CA LEU A 24 49.53 -33.20 1.64
C LEU A 24 50.24 -34.55 1.40
N LEU A 25 49.70 -35.32 0.46
CA LEU A 25 50.46 -36.04 -0.58
C LEU A 25 49.66 -36.00 -1.90
N ALA A 26 50.34 -35.96 -3.05
CA ALA A 26 49.74 -35.57 -4.33
C ALA A 26 50.04 -36.51 -5.51
N GLY A 27 49.06 -36.61 -6.42
CA GLY A 27 49.19 -37.03 -7.81
C GLY A 27 49.01 -38.53 -8.12
N PRO A 28 48.82 -38.92 -9.41
CA PRO A 28 48.51 -38.10 -10.58
C PRO A 28 47.13 -38.40 -11.19
N ALA A 29 46.45 -37.41 -11.78
CA ALA A 29 45.27 -37.61 -12.62
C ALA A 29 45.60 -37.24 -14.09
N CYS A 30 45.19 -38.09 -15.04
CA CYS A 30 45.47 -37.91 -16.45
C CYS A 30 44.81 -36.65 -17.04
N VAL A 31 45.54 -35.97 -17.92
CA VAL A 31 45.08 -34.83 -18.71
C VAL A 31 44.55 -35.31 -20.07
N PRO A 32 43.39 -34.81 -20.51
CA PRO A 32 43.10 -34.64 -21.94
C PRO A 32 42.77 -33.18 -22.28
N GLY A 33 43.42 -32.65 -23.33
CA GLY A 33 42.96 -31.48 -24.08
C GLY A 33 43.02 -30.11 -23.39
N ALA A 34 44.14 -29.41 -23.51
CA ALA A 34 44.19 -27.97 -23.25
C ALA A 34 43.66 -27.20 -24.46
N GLU A 35 42.43 -26.69 -24.37
CA GLU A 35 41.90 -25.69 -25.31
C GLU A 35 42.23 -24.28 -24.78
N THR A 36 42.88 -23.45 -25.60
CA THR A 36 43.34 -22.11 -25.19
C THR A 36 42.15 -21.20 -24.85
N PRO A 37 42.15 -20.51 -23.69
CA PRO A 37 41.09 -19.57 -23.37
C PRO A 37 41.15 -18.37 -24.33
N PRO A 38 39.98 -17.85 -24.79
CA PRO A 38 39.94 -16.65 -25.62
C PRO A 38 40.46 -15.42 -24.84
N PRO A 39 41.04 -14.42 -25.52
CA PRO A 39 41.51 -13.20 -24.86
C PRO A 39 40.36 -12.47 -24.17
N PRO A 40 40.63 -11.76 -23.05
CA PRO A 40 39.59 -11.06 -22.31
C PRO A 40 38.92 -10.00 -23.20
N ALA A 41 37.59 -10.05 -23.25
CA ALA A 41 36.80 -9.07 -24.00
C ALA A 41 37.09 -7.65 -23.45
N GLN A 42 37.44 -6.74 -24.35
CA GLN A 42 37.64 -5.33 -23.99
C GLN A 42 36.32 -4.76 -23.46
N ALA A 43 36.35 -4.25 -22.23
CA ALA A 43 35.19 -3.60 -21.63
C ALA A 43 34.80 -2.37 -22.45
N THR A 44 33.67 -2.44 -23.15
CA THR A 44 33.07 -1.27 -23.78
C THR A 44 32.70 -0.25 -22.71
N PRO A 45 32.97 1.06 -22.90
CA PRO A 45 32.59 2.06 -21.93
C PRO A 45 31.07 2.10 -21.82
N VAL A 46 30.56 1.84 -20.61
CA VAL A 46 29.14 1.97 -20.30
C VAL A 46 28.74 3.42 -20.51
N ARG A 47 28.03 3.70 -21.61
CA ARG A 47 27.33 4.99 -21.77
C ARG A 47 26.39 5.14 -20.57
N PRO A 48 26.33 6.31 -19.91
CA PRO A 48 25.32 6.53 -18.89
C PRO A 48 23.95 6.27 -19.52
N ALA A 49 23.13 5.47 -18.83
CA ALA A 49 21.79 5.15 -19.30
C ALA A 49 21.01 6.46 -19.49
N VAL A 50 20.53 6.69 -20.70
CA VAL A 50 19.50 7.71 -20.93
C VAL A 50 18.31 7.31 -20.06
N PRO A 51 17.74 8.21 -19.22
CA PRO A 51 16.61 7.86 -18.40
C PRO A 51 15.49 7.35 -19.31
N SER A 52 15.09 6.10 -19.09
CA SER A 52 14.02 5.48 -19.87
C SER A 52 12.75 6.27 -19.59
N THR A 53 12.14 6.81 -20.64
CA THR A 53 10.86 7.52 -20.56
C THR A 53 9.72 6.51 -20.44
N THR A 54 9.77 5.67 -19.40
CA THR A 54 8.60 4.94 -18.92
C THR A 54 7.51 5.98 -18.66
N PRO A 55 6.26 5.76 -19.09
CA PRO A 55 5.16 6.62 -18.67
C PRO A 55 5.23 6.78 -17.14
N PRO A 56 5.09 7.99 -16.59
CA PRO A 56 4.93 8.10 -15.15
C PRO A 56 3.73 7.25 -14.76
N THR A 57 3.89 6.44 -13.71
CA THR A 57 2.81 5.73 -13.00
C THR A 57 1.53 6.56 -13.05
N ASP A 58 0.43 5.92 -13.45
CA ASP A 58 -0.86 6.58 -13.53
C ASP A 58 -1.17 7.24 -12.19
N TYR A 59 -1.29 8.56 -12.25
CA TYR A 59 -1.36 9.39 -11.06
C TYR A 59 -2.77 9.92 -10.88
N GLY A 60 -3.13 10.05 -9.62
CA GLY A 60 -4.30 10.78 -9.16
C GLY A 60 -3.92 11.73 -8.04
N ALA A 61 -4.95 12.35 -7.47
CA ALA A 61 -4.83 13.06 -6.19
C ALA A 61 -6.16 12.99 -5.46
N TYR A 62 -6.13 12.64 -4.18
CA TYR A 62 -7.30 12.83 -3.32
C TYR A 62 -7.43 14.31 -3.00
N VAL A 63 -8.32 14.98 -3.73
CA VAL A 63 -8.57 16.42 -3.62
C VAL A 63 -9.84 16.71 -2.80
N GLY A 64 -10.19 15.83 -1.85
CA GLY A 64 -11.43 15.88 -1.06
C GLY A 64 -12.62 15.18 -1.72
N TYR A 65 -13.82 15.44 -1.23
CA TYR A 65 -15.08 14.81 -1.64
C TYR A 65 -16.00 15.74 -2.44
N GLY A 66 -17.17 15.23 -2.85
CA GLY A 66 -18.21 15.97 -3.56
C GLY A 66 -18.02 16.01 -5.07
N ALA A 67 -19.03 16.51 -5.78
CA ALA A 67 -18.92 16.99 -7.18
C ALA A 67 -17.74 17.97 -7.41
N GLN A 68 -17.28 18.63 -6.34
CA GLN A 68 -16.12 19.52 -6.38
C GLN A 68 -14.78 18.77 -6.44
N ALA A 69 -14.70 17.52 -5.98
CA ALA A 69 -13.50 16.69 -6.10
C ALA A 69 -13.19 16.37 -7.56
N VAL A 70 -14.19 15.89 -8.31
CA VAL A 70 -14.08 15.60 -9.74
C VAL A 70 -13.57 16.81 -10.53
N ARG A 71 -14.06 18.02 -10.22
CA ARG A 71 -13.55 19.27 -10.82
C ARG A 71 -12.10 19.56 -10.44
N ARG A 72 -11.76 19.39 -9.15
CA ARG A 72 -10.42 19.65 -8.63
C ARG A 72 -9.35 18.69 -9.18
N VAL A 73 -9.71 17.50 -9.65
CA VAL A 73 -8.78 16.59 -10.38
C VAL A 73 -8.25 17.24 -11.66
N ALA A 74 -9.13 17.82 -12.48
CA ALA A 74 -8.73 18.57 -13.67
C ALA A 74 -7.91 19.83 -13.35
N GLU A 75 -8.30 20.58 -12.32
CA GLU A 75 -7.57 21.76 -11.85
C GLU A 75 -6.16 21.42 -11.31
N PHE A 76 -5.99 20.26 -10.65
CA PHE A 76 -4.71 19.75 -10.18
C PHE A 76 -3.76 19.41 -11.33
N GLY A 77 -4.27 18.78 -12.40
CA GLY A 77 -3.52 18.56 -13.64
C GLY A 77 -3.06 19.88 -14.28
N ALA A 78 -3.96 20.86 -14.35
CA ALA A 78 -3.64 22.20 -14.86
C ALA A 78 -2.56 22.92 -14.02
N TRP A 79 -2.61 22.80 -12.69
CA TRP A 79 -1.58 23.36 -11.79
C TRP A 79 -0.19 22.71 -11.98
N LEU A 80 -0.15 21.42 -12.31
CA LEU A 80 1.07 20.70 -12.71
C LEU A 80 1.59 21.07 -14.10
N GLY A 81 0.80 21.76 -14.93
CA GLY A 81 1.12 21.95 -16.35
C GLY A 81 1.09 20.63 -17.12
N ARG A 82 0.15 19.74 -16.79
CA ARG A 82 0.01 18.40 -17.37
C ARG A 82 -1.43 18.12 -17.81
N PRO A 83 -1.66 17.02 -18.56
CA PRO A 83 -2.99 16.44 -18.69
C PRO A 83 -3.68 16.24 -17.34
N GLU A 84 -5.01 16.10 -17.37
CA GLU A 84 -5.78 15.67 -16.21
C GLU A 84 -5.26 14.32 -15.68
N PRO A 85 -5.18 14.11 -14.35
CA PRO A 85 -4.83 12.83 -13.76
C PRO A 85 -5.70 11.68 -14.32
N LEU A 86 -5.12 10.48 -14.46
CA LEU A 86 -5.81 9.30 -14.98
C LEU A 86 -6.46 8.46 -13.86
N VAL A 87 -6.14 8.74 -12.60
CA VAL A 87 -6.67 8.02 -11.45
C VAL A 87 -7.59 8.92 -10.65
N GLY A 88 -8.87 8.56 -10.59
CA GLY A 88 -9.87 9.18 -9.74
C GLY A 88 -9.94 8.42 -8.44
N HIS A 89 -9.76 9.10 -7.31
CA HIS A 89 -9.72 8.47 -5.99
C HIS A 89 -10.84 9.01 -5.10
N ALA A 90 -11.69 8.09 -4.65
CA ALA A 90 -12.89 8.38 -3.89
C ALA A 90 -13.02 7.45 -2.68
N TYR A 91 -13.85 7.86 -1.73
CA TYR A 91 -14.20 7.09 -0.54
C TYR A 91 -15.71 6.95 -0.51
N LEU A 92 -16.21 5.77 -0.14
CA LEU A 92 -17.56 5.66 0.37
C LEU A 92 -17.58 6.15 1.82
N PRO A 93 -18.60 6.91 2.26
CA PRO A 93 -18.85 7.10 3.67
C PRO A 93 -19.14 5.75 4.33
N GLY A 94 -19.01 5.69 5.64
CA GLY A 94 -19.18 4.46 6.42
C GLY A 94 -19.97 4.67 7.69
N ASP A 95 -20.83 5.69 7.77
CA ASP A 95 -21.64 5.94 8.96
C ASP A 95 -22.72 4.86 9.12
N ASN A 96 -23.31 4.43 8.00
CA ASN A 96 -24.32 3.38 7.93
C ASN A 96 -24.15 2.50 6.67
N TRP A 97 -24.84 1.36 6.63
CA TRP A 97 -24.75 0.41 5.51
C TRP A 97 -25.16 0.98 4.14
N SER A 98 -26.11 1.92 4.08
CA SER A 98 -26.52 2.53 2.81
C SER A 98 -25.38 3.34 2.18
N ASP A 99 -24.46 3.89 2.98
CA ASP A 99 -23.29 4.60 2.48
C ASP A 99 -22.31 3.63 1.79
N ILE A 100 -22.08 2.46 2.41
CA ILE A 100 -21.23 1.38 1.93
C ILE A 100 -21.84 0.69 0.70
N GLU A 101 -23.16 0.65 0.59
CA GLU A 101 -23.91 0.26 -0.63
C GLU A 101 -23.74 1.28 -1.78
N GLY A 102 -23.03 2.38 -1.55
CA GLY A 102 -22.74 3.41 -2.55
C GLY A 102 -23.87 4.40 -2.78
N ALA A 103 -24.83 4.52 -1.85
CA ALA A 103 -26.03 5.36 -2.03
C ALA A 103 -25.74 6.87 -2.10
N SER A 104 -24.50 7.31 -1.85
CA SER A 104 -24.10 8.72 -1.96
C SER A 104 -24.25 9.25 -3.39
N ASP A 105 -24.50 10.56 -3.50
CA ASP A 105 -24.54 11.30 -4.77
C ASP A 105 -23.16 11.42 -5.43
N ASP A 106 -22.08 11.12 -4.70
CA ASP A 106 -20.69 11.23 -5.18
C ASP A 106 -20.29 10.06 -6.10
N LEU A 107 -20.78 8.84 -5.83
CA LEU A 107 -20.37 7.66 -6.59
C LEU A 107 -20.75 7.73 -8.09
N PRO A 108 -21.97 8.15 -8.48
CA PRO A 108 -22.31 8.35 -9.90
C PRO A 108 -21.40 9.36 -10.61
N LEU A 109 -20.97 10.43 -9.92
CA LEU A 109 -20.12 11.47 -10.51
C LEU A 109 -18.71 10.96 -10.84
N TRP A 110 -18.17 10.08 -9.99
CA TRP A 110 -16.91 9.40 -10.25
C TRP A 110 -17.02 8.32 -11.32
N ALA A 111 -18.15 7.61 -11.38
CA ALA A 111 -18.43 6.65 -12.44
C ALA A 111 -18.55 7.33 -13.82
N ASP A 112 -19.27 8.46 -13.92
CA ASP A 112 -19.33 9.31 -15.11
C ASP A 112 -17.93 9.80 -15.53
N TRP A 113 -17.11 10.22 -14.55
CA TRP A 113 -15.73 10.65 -14.80
C TRP A 113 -14.87 9.49 -15.35
N ARG A 114 -15.01 8.26 -14.85
CA ARG A 114 -14.34 7.07 -15.39
C ARG A 114 -14.88 6.69 -16.77
N GLN A 115 -16.19 6.78 -17.01
CA GLN A 115 -16.78 6.43 -18.30
C GLN A 115 -16.34 7.37 -19.43
N ALA A 116 -16.07 8.64 -19.11
CA ALA A 116 -15.63 9.63 -20.10
C ALA A 116 -14.32 9.28 -20.84
N ARG A 117 -13.47 8.40 -20.29
CA ARG A 117 -12.25 7.90 -20.95
C ARG A 117 -11.91 6.46 -20.55
N GLN A 118 -11.57 5.61 -21.51
CA GLN A 118 -11.23 4.20 -21.26
C GLN A 118 -9.87 3.96 -20.60
N ASP A 119 -9.00 4.98 -20.51
CA ASP A 119 -7.71 4.92 -19.82
C ASP A 119 -7.75 5.55 -18.42
N ARG A 120 -8.95 5.78 -17.86
CA ARG A 120 -9.13 6.22 -16.48
C ARG A 120 -9.36 5.04 -15.55
N LEU A 121 -8.69 5.06 -14.40
CA LEU A 121 -8.92 4.15 -13.29
C LEU A 121 -9.78 4.86 -12.22
N LEU A 122 -10.84 4.21 -11.77
CA LEU A 122 -11.52 4.58 -10.52
C LEU A 122 -10.95 3.72 -9.38
N VAL A 123 -10.45 4.40 -8.35
CA VAL A 123 -9.99 3.81 -7.09
C VAL A 123 -11.00 4.20 -6.02
N LEU A 124 -11.58 3.21 -5.35
CA LEU A 124 -12.64 3.42 -4.37
C LEU A 124 -12.28 2.76 -3.03
N ASN A 125 -12.10 3.58 -2.00
CA ASN A 125 -11.97 3.12 -0.62
C ASN A 125 -13.36 2.71 -0.09
N VAL A 126 -13.47 1.45 0.36
CA VAL A 126 -14.73 0.83 0.78
C VAL A 126 -14.60 0.31 2.22
N PRO A 127 -15.38 0.82 3.20
CA PRO A 127 -15.38 0.30 4.56
C PRO A 127 -15.87 -1.14 4.60
N MET A 128 -15.28 -1.99 5.46
CA MET A 128 -15.84 -3.34 5.67
C MET A 128 -16.99 -3.36 6.68
N LEU A 129 -17.16 -2.31 7.49
CA LEU A 129 -18.18 -2.23 8.54
C LEU A 129 -18.77 -0.81 8.61
N ASP A 130 -20.02 -0.72 9.03
CA ASP A 130 -20.68 0.55 9.34
C ASP A 130 -20.10 1.19 10.62
N ARG A 131 -20.53 2.43 10.91
CA ARG A 131 -19.99 3.25 12.02
C ARG A 131 -18.46 3.31 11.96
N ASN A 132 -17.91 3.50 10.76
CA ASN A 132 -16.51 3.21 10.46
C ASN A 132 -15.52 4.01 11.32
N GLU A 133 -15.84 5.26 11.65
CA GLU A 133 -14.99 6.13 12.49
C GLU A 133 -15.55 6.33 13.90
N ALA A 134 -16.55 5.54 14.32
CA ALA A 134 -17.20 5.70 15.63
C ALA A 134 -16.38 5.21 16.85
N HIS A 135 -15.09 4.89 16.65
CA HIS A 135 -14.15 4.42 17.68
C HIS A 135 -14.70 3.31 18.58
N LEU A 136 -15.35 2.31 17.97
CA LEU A 136 -16.03 1.24 18.70
C LEU A 136 -15.04 0.39 19.54
N PRO A 137 -15.41 -0.05 20.76
CA PRO A 137 -14.57 -0.93 21.58
C PRO A 137 -14.27 -2.28 20.91
N ASP A 138 -13.11 -2.86 21.22
CA ASP A 138 -12.65 -4.16 20.68
C ASP A 138 -13.64 -5.32 20.88
N SER A 139 -14.43 -5.32 21.95
CA SER A 139 -15.48 -6.32 22.17
C SER A 139 -16.61 -6.22 21.13
N VAL A 140 -16.94 -5.01 20.70
CA VAL A 140 -17.91 -4.75 19.63
C VAL A 140 -17.30 -5.15 18.30
N VAL A 141 -16.10 -4.66 17.97
CA VAL A 141 -15.42 -4.98 16.70
C VAL A 141 -15.20 -6.48 16.52
N ARG A 142 -14.76 -7.22 17.55
CA ARG A 142 -14.68 -8.69 17.49
C ARG A 142 -16.02 -9.33 17.11
N THR A 143 -17.11 -8.82 17.67
CA THR A 143 -18.46 -9.34 17.44
C THR A 143 -18.96 -9.02 16.02
N GLU A 144 -18.65 -7.84 15.50
CA GLU A 144 -18.98 -7.44 14.12
C GLU A 144 -18.15 -8.22 13.09
N LEU A 145 -16.84 -8.38 13.32
CA LEU A 145 -15.97 -9.20 12.46
C LEU A 145 -16.41 -10.67 12.42
N ALA A 146 -16.84 -11.24 13.55
CA ALA A 146 -17.38 -12.60 13.58
C ALA A 146 -18.69 -12.72 12.79
N GLN A 147 -19.61 -11.75 12.93
CA GLN A 147 -20.85 -11.70 12.14
C GLN A 147 -20.58 -11.54 10.63
N GLY A 148 -19.62 -10.70 10.25
CA GLY A 148 -19.14 -10.57 8.87
C GLY A 148 -18.53 -11.88 8.35
N ALA A 149 -17.70 -12.55 9.16
CA ALA A 149 -17.10 -13.85 8.83
C ALA A 149 -18.15 -14.96 8.62
N ASP A 150 -19.28 -14.92 9.32
CA ASP A 150 -20.41 -15.83 9.12
C ASP A 150 -21.33 -15.41 7.96
N GLY A 151 -21.15 -14.20 7.42
CA GLY A 151 -21.79 -13.73 6.19
C GLY A 151 -22.99 -12.82 6.35
N ARG A 152 -23.18 -12.27 7.55
CA ARG A 152 -24.33 -11.41 7.86
C ARG A 152 -24.44 -10.17 6.96
N TYR A 153 -23.30 -9.73 6.42
CA TYR A 153 -23.17 -8.46 5.69
C TYR A 153 -22.86 -8.64 4.20
N ASP A 154 -22.81 -9.88 3.67
CA ASP A 154 -22.47 -10.15 2.27
C ASP A 154 -23.32 -9.34 1.26
N ASP A 155 -24.62 -9.18 1.54
CA ASP A 155 -25.56 -8.57 0.59
C ASP A 155 -25.27 -7.08 0.36
N HIS A 156 -24.80 -6.33 1.36
CA HIS A 156 -24.42 -4.92 1.19
C HIS A 156 -23.32 -4.76 0.13
N PHE A 157 -22.37 -5.71 0.07
CA PHE A 157 -21.31 -5.69 -0.93
C PHE A 157 -21.77 -6.22 -2.30
N ARG A 158 -22.78 -7.09 -2.35
CA ARG A 158 -23.46 -7.41 -3.64
C ARG A 158 -24.14 -6.17 -4.21
N VAL A 159 -24.88 -5.43 -3.37
CA VAL A 159 -25.55 -4.18 -3.75
C VAL A 159 -24.54 -3.15 -4.28
N LEU A 160 -23.41 -2.94 -3.59
CA LEU A 160 -22.35 -2.06 -4.09
C LEU A 160 -21.80 -2.53 -5.45
N ALA A 161 -21.50 -3.83 -5.59
CA ALA A 161 -20.99 -4.40 -6.82
C ALA A 161 -21.97 -4.27 -8.01
N ASP A 162 -23.25 -4.60 -7.78
CA ASP A 162 -24.34 -4.40 -8.76
C ASP A 162 -24.45 -2.92 -9.16
N ARG A 163 -24.36 -2.00 -8.19
CA ARG A 163 -24.43 -0.55 -8.43
C ARG A 163 -23.24 -0.06 -9.26
N LEU A 164 -22.02 -0.48 -8.96
CA LEU A 164 -20.82 -0.13 -9.73
C LEU A 164 -20.89 -0.62 -11.19
N VAL A 165 -21.38 -1.85 -11.42
CA VAL A 165 -21.60 -2.38 -12.78
C VAL A 165 -22.70 -1.58 -13.50
N GLN A 166 -23.82 -1.28 -12.85
CA GLN A 166 -24.92 -0.48 -13.42
C GLN A 166 -24.51 0.96 -13.74
N LEU A 167 -23.62 1.55 -12.94
CA LEU A 167 -23.01 2.86 -13.17
C LEU A 167 -21.88 2.85 -14.21
N GLY A 168 -21.61 1.73 -14.89
CA GLY A 168 -20.60 1.65 -15.95
C GLY A 168 -19.15 1.76 -15.44
N ALA A 169 -18.91 1.43 -14.17
CA ALA A 169 -17.57 1.33 -13.56
C ALA A 169 -17.24 -0.11 -13.09
N PRO A 170 -17.42 -1.15 -13.95
CA PRO A 170 -17.24 -2.55 -13.56
C PRO A 170 -15.79 -2.93 -13.23
N ASP A 171 -14.83 -2.09 -13.62
CA ASP A 171 -13.37 -2.29 -13.51
C ASP A 171 -12.74 -1.42 -12.40
N THR A 172 -13.54 -0.99 -11.44
CA THR A 172 -13.09 -0.23 -10.25
C THR A 172 -12.04 -1.03 -9.44
N GLU A 173 -10.97 -0.36 -9.03
CA GLU A 173 -10.02 -0.86 -8.02
C GLU A 173 -10.59 -0.57 -6.63
N ILE A 174 -10.89 -1.63 -5.88
CA ILE A 174 -11.55 -1.58 -4.58
C ILE A 174 -10.49 -1.65 -3.48
N VAL A 175 -10.23 -0.53 -2.83
CA VAL A 175 -9.39 -0.44 -1.62
C VAL A 175 -10.27 -0.79 -0.42
N LEU A 176 -10.48 -2.10 -0.25
CA LEU A 176 -11.34 -2.63 0.80
C LEU A 176 -10.64 -2.49 2.16
N GLY A 177 -11.34 -1.96 3.17
CA GLY A 177 -10.87 -1.98 4.56
C GLY A 177 -9.46 -1.43 4.77
N TRP A 178 -9.16 -0.27 4.18
CA TRP A 178 -7.84 0.39 4.22
C TRP A 178 -7.32 0.61 5.65
N GLU A 179 -6.00 0.68 5.82
CA GLU A 179 -5.32 0.90 7.12
C GLU A 179 -5.73 -0.09 8.23
N MET A 180 -6.07 -1.33 7.86
CA MET A 180 -6.58 -2.34 8.79
C MET A 180 -5.63 -2.69 9.94
N ASN A 181 -4.34 -2.39 9.82
CA ASN A 181 -3.33 -2.61 10.86
C ASN A 181 -3.33 -1.56 11.99
N GLY A 182 -4.04 -0.45 11.82
CA GLY A 182 -4.21 0.57 12.85
C GLY A 182 -5.40 0.35 13.78
N THR A 183 -5.75 1.39 14.53
CA THR A 183 -6.89 1.36 15.50
C THR A 183 -8.04 2.29 15.16
N THR A 184 -7.89 3.18 14.17
CA THR A 184 -8.84 4.24 13.84
C THR A 184 -10.21 3.70 13.46
N TYR A 185 -10.22 2.76 12.51
CA TYR A 185 -11.43 2.28 11.84
C TYR A 185 -12.10 1.12 12.59
N THR A 186 -13.41 0.98 12.41
CA THR A 186 -14.19 -0.16 12.89
C THR A 186 -13.83 -1.44 12.11
N HIS A 187 -13.41 -1.33 10.84
CA HIS A 187 -12.91 -2.47 10.05
C HIS A 187 -11.48 -2.92 10.38
N ARG A 188 -10.85 -2.43 11.44
CA ARG A 188 -9.50 -2.85 11.84
C ARG A 188 -9.38 -4.37 12.05
N CYS A 189 -8.19 -4.90 11.77
CA CYS A 189 -7.89 -6.33 11.78
C CYS A 189 -7.69 -6.89 13.20
N ALA A 190 -6.97 -6.16 14.06
CA ALA A 190 -7.02 -6.41 15.50
C ALA A 190 -8.37 -5.90 16.02
N PRO A 191 -9.16 -6.70 16.78
CA PRO A 191 -8.65 -7.72 17.70
C PRO A 191 -8.91 -9.18 17.26
N ASP A 192 -9.39 -9.40 16.03
CA ASP A 192 -9.65 -10.75 15.50
C ASP A 192 -9.21 -10.91 14.02
N PRO A 193 -7.90 -11.11 13.77
CA PRO A 193 -7.38 -11.32 12.42
C PRO A 193 -7.96 -12.57 11.72
N THR A 194 -8.46 -13.54 12.48
CA THR A 194 -9.04 -14.77 11.92
C THR A 194 -10.41 -14.48 11.32
N SER A 195 -11.27 -13.82 12.09
CA SER A 195 -12.58 -13.37 11.62
C SER A 195 -12.44 -12.29 10.54
N TRP A 196 -11.49 -11.36 10.67
CA TRP A 196 -11.21 -10.34 9.65
C TRP A 196 -10.86 -10.95 8.30
N LYS A 197 -9.89 -11.88 8.26
CA LYS A 197 -9.51 -12.58 7.01
C LYS A 197 -10.68 -13.33 6.40
N ARG A 198 -11.43 -14.08 7.21
CA ARG A 198 -12.63 -14.79 6.72
C ARG A 198 -13.64 -13.80 6.14
N TYR A 199 -13.90 -12.69 6.81
CA TYR A 199 -14.83 -11.66 6.34
C TYR A 199 -14.37 -11.01 5.02
N TRP A 200 -13.10 -10.63 4.88
CA TRP A 200 -12.53 -10.17 3.61
C TRP A 200 -12.83 -11.15 2.47
N THR A 201 -12.52 -12.44 2.66
CA THR A 201 -12.75 -13.44 1.60
C THR A 201 -14.22 -13.55 1.21
N ARG A 202 -15.16 -13.26 2.13
CA ARG A 202 -16.60 -13.22 1.84
C ARG A 202 -17.01 -12.00 1.04
N ILE A 203 -16.56 -10.80 1.43
CA ILE A 203 -16.81 -9.55 0.69
C ILE A 203 -16.35 -9.70 -0.77
N VAL A 204 -15.11 -10.12 -0.96
CA VAL A 204 -14.54 -10.35 -2.29
C VAL A 204 -15.31 -11.41 -3.07
N THR A 205 -15.77 -12.50 -2.42
CA THR A 205 -16.59 -13.53 -3.08
C THR A 205 -17.98 -13.01 -3.46
N ALA A 206 -18.60 -12.20 -2.60
CA ALA A 206 -19.91 -11.59 -2.83
C ALA A 206 -19.85 -10.60 -4.01
N MET A 207 -18.89 -9.68 -4.00
CA MET A 207 -18.70 -8.72 -5.10
C MET A 207 -18.37 -9.42 -6.41
N ARG A 208 -17.46 -10.42 -6.40
CA ARG A 208 -17.10 -11.21 -7.60
C ARG A 208 -18.22 -12.14 -8.10
N SER A 209 -19.32 -12.30 -7.36
CA SER A 209 -20.49 -13.06 -7.82
C SER A 209 -21.43 -12.27 -8.74
N VAL A 210 -21.28 -10.94 -8.80
CA VAL A 210 -22.07 -10.06 -9.66
C VAL A 210 -21.64 -10.21 -11.13
N PRO A 211 -22.57 -10.50 -12.07
CA PRO A 211 -22.26 -10.59 -13.48
C PRO A 211 -21.74 -9.27 -14.07
N GLY A 212 -20.73 -9.34 -14.94
CA GLY A 212 -20.15 -8.16 -15.60
C GLY A 212 -19.13 -7.38 -14.77
N GLN A 213 -18.88 -7.77 -13.51
CA GLN A 213 -17.81 -7.19 -12.72
C GLN A 213 -16.42 -7.63 -13.20
N HIS A 214 -15.47 -6.71 -13.10
CA HIS A 214 -14.05 -6.86 -13.39
C HIS A 214 -13.19 -6.19 -12.30
N PHE A 215 -13.70 -6.12 -11.06
CA PHE A 215 -13.05 -5.43 -9.97
C PHE A 215 -11.72 -6.08 -9.59
N ARG A 216 -10.82 -5.23 -9.10
CA ARG A 216 -9.58 -5.62 -8.44
C ARG A 216 -9.67 -5.23 -6.97
N PHE A 217 -9.05 -6.02 -6.11
CA PHE A 217 -9.06 -5.80 -4.66
C PHE A 217 -7.68 -5.46 -4.16
N ASP A 218 -7.51 -4.22 -3.70
CA ASP A 218 -6.25 -3.72 -3.16
C ASP A 218 -6.20 -3.92 -1.64
N PHE A 219 -5.17 -4.62 -1.18
CA PHE A 219 -4.90 -4.85 0.24
C PHE A 219 -3.92 -3.78 0.74
N THR A 220 -4.47 -2.76 1.40
CA THR A 220 -3.76 -1.51 1.69
C THR A 220 -3.66 -1.25 3.20
N PRO A 221 -2.52 -1.56 3.83
CA PRO A 221 -2.22 -1.18 5.21
C PRO A 221 -1.58 0.21 5.30
N THR A 222 -1.57 0.79 6.51
CA THR A 222 -0.70 1.91 6.86
C THR A 222 0.77 1.46 6.88
N ARG A 223 1.67 2.29 6.36
CA ARG A 223 3.12 2.07 6.35
C ARG A 223 3.71 1.86 7.75
N GLY A 224 4.34 0.70 7.94
CA GLY A 224 4.95 0.29 9.20
C GLY A 224 4.10 -0.74 9.95
N ARG A 225 4.40 -0.97 11.23
CA ARG A 225 3.65 -1.96 12.03
C ARG A 225 2.26 -1.45 12.42
N ASP A 226 2.19 -0.20 12.86
CA ASP A 226 1.08 0.31 13.70
C ASP A 226 0.74 -0.68 14.84
N ALA A 227 -0.53 -1.06 15.03
CA ALA A 227 -0.97 -1.92 16.14
C ALA A 227 -0.67 -3.42 15.91
N ILE A 228 -0.79 -3.91 14.67
CA ILE A 228 -0.57 -5.32 14.30
C ILE A 228 0.21 -5.43 12.98
N PRO A 229 1.19 -6.35 12.85
CA PRO A 229 1.78 -6.66 11.55
C PRO A 229 0.73 -6.87 10.47
N TRP A 230 0.71 -6.02 9.43
CA TRP A 230 -0.31 -6.13 8.37
C TRP A 230 -0.27 -7.48 7.64
N THR A 231 0.89 -8.15 7.62
CA THR A 231 1.04 -9.51 7.09
C THR A 231 0.16 -10.54 7.82
N ASP A 232 -0.13 -10.34 9.11
CA ASP A 232 -0.99 -11.23 9.89
C ASP A 232 -2.45 -11.14 9.45
N CYS A 233 -2.82 -10.02 8.84
CA CYS A 233 -4.14 -9.72 8.28
C CYS A 233 -4.30 -10.20 6.83
N TYR A 234 -3.23 -10.62 6.16
CA TYR A 234 -3.29 -10.96 4.73
C TYR A 234 -4.25 -12.15 4.46
N PRO A 235 -5.31 -11.98 3.64
CA PRO A 235 -6.36 -12.99 3.44
C PRO A 235 -6.03 -14.04 2.37
N GLY A 236 -4.88 -13.90 1.70
CA GLY A 236 -4.34 -14.88 0.74
C GLY A 236 -4.56 -14.54 -0.73
N ASP A 237 -3.68 -15.08 -1.59
CA ASP A 237 -3.46 -14.62 -2.97
C ASP A 237 -4.67 -14.67 -3.89
N ARG A 238 -5.67 -15.50 -3.57
CA ARG A 238 -6.91 -15.62 -4.35
C ARG A 238 -7.84 -14.42 -4.17
N TYR A 239 -7.72 -13.69 -3.07
CA TYR A 239 -8.67 -12.64 -2.65
C TYR A 239 -8.07 -11.23 -2.66
N VAL A 240 -6.88 -11.07 -3.23
CA VAL A 240 -6.15 -9.80 -3.31
C VAL A 240 -5.52 -9.71 -4.70
N ASP A 241 -5.62 -8.58 -5.38
CA ASP A 241 -5.13 -8.37 -6.75
C ASP A 241 -4.01 -7.31 -6.82
N VAL A 242 -3.84 -6.52 -5.77
CA VAL A 242 -2.81 -5.48 -5.58
C VAL A 242 -2.35 -5.46 -4.12
N ILE A 243 -1.08 -5.13 -3.88
CA ILE A 243 -0.54 -4.86 -2.54
C ILE A 243 -0.27 -3.36 -2.42
N GLY A 244 -1.26 -2.61 -1.97
CA GLY A 244 -1.20 -1.19 -1.68
C GLY A 244 -0.37 -0.89 -0.43
N MET A 245 -0.22 0.41 -0.15
CA MET A 245 0.30 0.94 1.10
C MET A 245 -0.06 2.40 1.22
N ASP A 246 -0.63 2.79 2.36
CA ASP A 246 -0.89 4.19 2.69
C ASP A 246 0.32 4.77 3.43
N ALA A 247 0.93 5.80 2.83
CA ALA A 247 2.27 6.26 3.17
C ALA A 247 2.33 7.77 3.41
N TYR A 248 2.23 8.16 4.67
CA TYR A 248 2.43 9.53 5.11
C TYR A 248 3.80 9.75 5.77
N ASP A 249 4.26 11.00 5.83
CA ASP A 249 5.51 11.37 6.51
C ASP A 249 5.39 11.40 8.04
N ALA A 250 4.87 10.30 8.60
CA ALA A 250 4.69 10.06 10.02
C ALA A 250 5.60 8.90 10.51
N PRO A 251 5.80 8.73 11.82
CA PRO A 251 5.62 9.75 12.85
C PRO A 251 6.66 10.89 12.70
N GLN A 252 6.47 11.97 13.45
CA GLN A 252 7.32 13.14 13.44
C GLN A 252 8.82 12.78 13.62
N GLY A 253 9.67 13.31 12.75
CA GLY A 253 11.12 13.06 12.75
C GLY A 253 11.59 11.75 12.11
N LEU A 254 10.69 10.84 11.68
CA LEU A 254 11.11 9.60 11.02
C LEU A 254 11.59 9.87 9.59
N SER A 255 12.89 9.70 9.34
CA SER A 255 13.48 9.96 8.02
C SER A 255 13.00 8.98 6.96
N PHE A 256 12.92 9.42 5.70
CA PHE A 256 12.47 8.58 4.58
C PHE A 256 13.28 7.27 4.46
N ALA A 257 14.59 7.30 4.69
CA ALA A 257 15.43 6.10 4.71
C ALA A 257 15.01 5.07 5.79
N ARG A 258 14.46 5.53 6.92
CA ARG A 258 13.86 4.67 7.95
C ARG A 258 12.47 4.18 7.55
N GLN A 259 11.65 5.03 6.94
CA GLN A 259 10.33 4.64 6.42
C GLN A 259 10.41 3.55 5.32
N LEU A 260 11.51 3.52 4.55
CA LEU A 260 11.86 2.43 3.64
C LEU A 260 12.20 1.13 4.38
N THR A 261 13.06 1.21 5.41
CA THR A 261 13.80 0.06 5.99
C THR A 261 13.25 -0.47 7.32
N GLU A 262 12.24 0.16 7.90
CA GLU A 262 11.63 -0.33 9.12
C GLU A 262 10.77 -1.59 8.88
N PRO A 263 10.54 -2.41 9.92
CA PRO A 263 9.64 -3.56 9.82
C PRO A 263 8.27 -3.11 9.28
N TYR A 264 7.76 -3.83 8.29
CA TYR A 264 6.46 -3.56 7.65
C TYR A 264 6.37 -2.23 6.88
N GLY A 265 7.52 -1.56 6.64
CA GLY A 265 7.64 -0.36 5.80
C GLY A 265 7.67 -0.64 4.29
N LEU A 266 8.09 0.36 3.50
CA LEU A 266 7.96 0.34 2.03
C LEU A 266 8.76 -0.78 1.33
N LEU A 267 9.95 -1.14 1.83
CA LEU A 267 10.68 -2.30 1.29
C LEU A 267 9.94 -3.62 1.56
N ALA A 268 9.34 -3.75 2.75
CA ALA A 268 8.57 -4.94 3.10
C ALA A 268 7.32 -5.10 2.23
N GLN A 269 6.65 -4.01 1.86
CA GLN A 269 5.54 -4.02 0.87
C GLN A 269 5.99 -4.63 -0.46
N VAL A 270 7.07 -4.09 -1.05
CA VAL A 270 7.55 -4.51 -2.37
C VAL A 270 8.08 -5.94 -2.35
N ASP A 271 8.80 -6.33 -1.31
CA ASP A 271 9.31 -7.70 -1.18
C ASP A 271 8.18 -8.72 -0.98
N PHE A 272 7.14 -8.37 -0.21
CA PHE A 272 5.93 -9.18 -0.05
C PHE A 272 5.14 -9.28 -1.36
N ALA A 273 4.89 -8.16 -2.04
CA ALA A 273 4.22 -8.13 -3.33
C ALA A 273 4.96 -8.97 -4.38
N ARG A 274 6.30 -8.91 -4.41
CA ARG A 274 7.13 -9.76 -5.27
C ARG A 274 7.00 -11.24 -4.93
N ALA A 275 7.02 -11.60 -3.64
CA ALA A 275 6.85 -13.00 -3.20
C ALA A 275 5.46 -13.57 -3.57
N HIS A 276 4.43 -12.72 -3.51
CA HIS A 276 3.04 -13.06 -3.85
C HIS A 276 2.68 -12.84 -5.33
N HIS A 277 3.64 -12.41 -6.17
CA HIS A 277 3.48 -12.12 -7.60
C HIS A 277 2.37 -11.09 -7.91
N LYS A 278 2.28 -10.03 -7.09
CA LYS A 278 1.30 -8.95 -7.20
C LYS A 278 1.98 -7.61 -7.51
N PRO A 279 1.32 -6.70 -8.24
CA PRO A 279 1.79 -5.33 -8.35
C PRO A 279 1.60 -4.58 -7.03
N VAL A 280 2.35 -3.48 -6.87
CA VAL A 280 2.20 -2.53 -5.76
C VAL A 280 1.41 -1.30 -6.18
N ALA A 281 0.73 -0.66 -5.25
CA ALA A 281 0.09 0.65 -5.42
C ALA A 281 0.33 1.54 -4.19
N TYR A 282 -0.01 2.82 -4.31
CA TYR A 282 -0.03 3.79 -3.20
C TYR A 282 -1.35 4.57 -3.22
N PRO A 283 -2.43 3.99 -2.64
CA PRO A 283 -3.75 4.63 -2.61
C PRO A 283 -3.76 5.94 -1.84
N GLU A 284 -2.98 6.05 -0.78
CA GLU A 284 -2.68 7.32 -0.15
C GLU A 284 -1.17 7.53 0.01
N TRP A 285 -0.71 8.74 -0.30
CA TRP A 285 0.53 9.24 0.27
C TRP A 285 0.53 10.76 0.35
N GLY A 286 1.31 11.31 1.27
CA GLY A 286 1.37 12.77 1.42
C GLY A 286 2.18 13.24 2.62
N LEU A 287 2.09 14.54 2.88
CA LEU A 287 2.62 15.15 4.09
C LEU A 287 1.62 14.89 5.24
N TYR A 288 2.09 14.80 6.47
CA TYR A 288 1.28 14.65 7.66
C TYR A 288 1.92 15.38 8.84
N GLU A 289 2.68 14.68 9.68
CA GLU A 289 3.25 15.20 10.92
C GLU A 289 4.47 16.12 10.74
N ASN A 290 5.21 16.03 9.62
CA ASN A 290 6.44 16.81 9.43
C ASN A 290 6.27 18.11 8.60
N GLY A 291 5.03 18.45 8.19
CA GLY A 291 4.73 19.73 7.52
C GLY A 291 5.37 19.87 6.14
N ASP A 292 5.98 21.03 5.84
CA ASP A 292 6.65 21.29 4.55
C ASP A 292 7.95 20.47 4.39
N ASN A 293 7.81 19.20 4.00
CA ASN A 293 8.87 18.21 3.92
C ASN A 293 9.28 17.85 2.48
N PRO A 294 10.12 18.69 1.81
CA PRO A 294 10.62 18.42 0.46
C PRO A 294 11.50 17.16 0.36
N THR A 295 12.08 16.71 1.48
CA THR A 295 12.92 15.50 1.54
C THR A 295 12.06 14.24 1.39
N TYR A 296 10.95 14.17 2.13
CA TYR A 296 9.97 13.09 1.98
C TYR A 296 9.36 13.06 0.58
N MET A 297 8.91 14.23 0.10
CA MET A 297 8.32 14.40 -1.23
C MET A 297 9.25 13.87 -2.34
N ARG A 298 10.55 14.22 -2.28
CA ARG A 298 11.56 13.70 -3.22
C ARG A 298 11.77 12.19 -3.05
N GLY A 299 11.77 11.71 -1.82
CA GLY A 299 11.91 10.29 -1.48
C GLY A 299 10.84 9.43 -2.13
N MET A 300 9.56 9.69 -1.83
CA MET A 300 8.43 8.94 -2.39
C MET A 300 8.39 8.98 -3.91
N LEU A 301 8.59 10.15 -4.53
CA LEU A 301 8.60 10.27 -5.98
C LEU A 301 9.74 9.48 -6.65
N THR A 302 10.94 9.50 -6.06
CA THR A 302 12.08 8.71 -6.54
C THR A 302 11.86 7.21 -6.34
N TRP A 303 11.24 6.84 -5.22
CA TRP A 303 10.89 5.46 -4.89
C TRP A 303 9.86 4.88 -5.86
N MET A 304 8.74 5.58 -6.08
CA MET A 304 7.72 5.16 -7.04
C MET A 304 8.25 5.10 -8.47
N ALA A 305 9.10 6.06 -8.87
CA ALA A 305 9.77 6.02 -10.18
C ALA A 305 10.70 4.80 -10.36
N ALA A 306 11.17 4.17 -9.28
CA ALA A 306 11.98 2.96 -9.30
C ALA A 306 11.16 1.66 -9.16
N GLN A 307 10.02 1.71 -8.45
CA GLN A 307 9.17 0.53 -8.23
C GLN A 307 8.08 0.34 -9.29
N HIS A 308 7.76 1.37 -10.08
CA HIS A 308 6.69 1.37 -11.08
C HIS A 308 5.36 0.80 -10.54
N PRO A 309 4.79 1.38 -9.47
CA PRO A 309 3.49 0.96 -8.97
C PRO A 309 2.41 1.09 -10.06
N LEU A 310 1.33 0.32 -9.89
CA LEU A 310 0.15 0.32 -10.75
C LEU A 310 -0.45 1.71 -10.85
N TYR A 311 -0.61 2.37 -9.70
CA TYR A 311 -1.01 3.76 -9.59
C TYR A 311 -0.46 4.39 -8.30
N GLN A 312 -0.59 5.71 -8.21
CA GLN A 312 -0.38 6.46 -6.97
C GLN A 312 -1.31 7.66 -6.87
N THR A 313 -1.75 7.98 -5.66
CA THR A 313 -2.69 9.07 -5.39
C THR A 313 -2.20 9.91 -4.21
N ILE A 314 -1.82 11.16 -4.49
CA ILE A 314 -1.34 12.09 -3.46
C ILE A 314 -2.51 12.77 -2.75
N SER A 315 -2.47 12.85 -1.42
CA SER A 315 -3.52 13.48 -0.61
C SER A 315 -3.36 15.00 -0.53
N ASP A 316 -4.33 15.75 -1.07
CA ASP A 316 -4.32 17.23 -1.15
C ASP A 316 -5.49 17.89 -0.41
N TYR A 317 -5.36 17.89 0.92
CA TYR A 317 -6.20 18.64 1.84
C TYR A 317 -5.32 19.33 2.89
N CYS A 318 -5.75 20.45 3.48
CA CYS A 318 -4.86 21.21 4.37
C CYS A 318 -4.97 20.77 5.84
N PRO A 319 -3.84 20.68 6.56
CA PRO A 319 -2.53 21.27 6.26
C PRO A 319 -1.54 20.40 5.42
N HIS A 320 -2.00 19.32 4.81
CA HIS A 320 -1.19 18.19 4.31
C HIS A 320 -0.89 18.17 2.79
N GLY A 321 -1.62 18.95 1.99
CA GLY A 321 -1.46 18.98 0.52
C GLY A 321 -0.25 19.74 -0.03
N VAL A 322 0.04 19.54 -1.31
CA VAL A 322 1.10 20.22 -2.09
C VAL A 322 0.57 21.31 -3.04
N TRP A 323 -0.72 21.29 -3.39
CA TRP A 323 -1.35 22.23 -4.31
C TRP A 323 -2.14 23.30 -3.56
N ARG A 324 -3.13 22.91 -2.75
CA ARG A 324 -4.06 23.86 -2.11
C ARG A 324 -3.47 24.50 -0.85
N CYS A 325 -2.41 23.93 -0.29
CA CYS A 325 -1.89 24.30 1.03
C CYS A 325 -0.64 25.17 0.91
N ARG A 326 -0.85 26.48 1.00
CA ARG A 326 0.22 27.52 0.91
C ARG A 326 1.32 27.40 1.97
N ALA A 327 1.10 26.59 3.01
CA ALA A 327 2.08 26.31 4.06
C ALA A 327 3.21 25.36 3.62
N ASN A 328 3.06 24.65 2.48
CA ASN A 328 3.99 23.60 2.04
C ASN A 328 4.78 23.95 0.75
N PRO A 329 5.31 25.20 0.57
CA PRO A 329 5.80 25.66 -0.72
C PRO A 329 7.05 24.92 -1.22
N LYS A 330 7.91 24.38 -0.35
CA LYS A 330 9.07 23.60 -0.80
C LYS A 330 8.64 22.24 -1.34
N SER A 331 7.68 21.61 -0.68
CA SER A 331 7.08 20.34 -1.11
C SER A 331 6.30 20.51 -2.41
N SER A 332 5.53 21.60 -2.56
CA SER A 332 4.93 22.02 -3.83
C SER A 332 5.96 22.12 -4.96
N ALA A 333 7.10 22.78 -4.69
CA ALA A 333 8.16 22.96 -5.68
C ALA A 333 8.83 21.61 -6.05
N VAL A 334 9.10 20.74 -5.08
CA VAL A 334 9.64 19.40 -5.35
C VAL A 334 8.67 18.57 -6.17
N TYR A 335 7.39 18.51 -5.77
CA TYR A 335 6.35 17.77 -6.49
C TYR A 335 6.28 18.23 -7.95
N ARG A 336 6.06 19.53 -8.20
CA ARG A 336 6.02 20.09 -9.57
C ARG A 336 7.31 19.83 -10.35
N SER A 337 8.49 19.87 -9.73
CA SER A 337 9.77 19.63 -10.43
C SER A 337 10.01 18.19 -10.87
N LEU A 338 9.31 17.22 -10.25
CA LEU A 338 9.49 15.78 -10.50
C LEU A 338 8.28 15.11 -11.14
N THR A 339 7.08 15.69 -11.00
CA THR A 339 5.84 15.18 -11.60
C THR A 339 5.23 16.10 -12.65
N GLY A 340 5.66 17.36 -12.76
CA GLY A 340 5.16 18.31 -13.75
C GLY A 340 5.71 18.06 -15.16
N GLY A 341 5.04 18.63 -16.16
CA GLY A 341 5.59 18.69 -17.51
C GLY A 341 6.73 19.71 -17.55
N GLN A 342 7.80 19.43 -18.31
CA GLN A 342 8.75 20.48 -18.65
C GLN A 342 8.01 21.51 -19.53
N GLN A 343 8.15 22.80 -19.16
CA GLN A 343 7.76 23.93 -20.02
C GLN A 343 8.84 24.19 -21.06
#